data_AF-A0A8C3VBK4-F1
#
_entry.id   AF-A0A8C3VBK4-F1
#
_cell.length_a   1.000
_cell.length_b   1.000
_cell.length_c   1.000
_cell.angle_alpha   90.00
_cell.angle_beta   90.00
_cell.angle_gamma   90.00
#
_symmetry.space_group_name_H-M   'P 1'
#
loop_
_entity.id
_entity.type
_entity.pdbx_description
1 polymer ?
#
loop_
_entity_poly.entity_id
_entity_poly.type
_entity_poly.pdbx_seq_one_letter_code
_entity_poly.pdbx_strand_id
1 'polypeptide(L)' 'LDNVVPLPDEDHFSPEADAAVSEMTRGAVLVAQVTNYDSVTGLPLIQLWNLMGDEVVSINRTLVERGFARWLDY' A
#
# COMPACT_ATOMS: atom_id res chain seq x y z
N LEU A 1 -3.11 -3.63 -1.87
CA LEU A 1 -2.68 -3.32 -0.49
C LEU A 1 -3.93 -3.23 0.38
N ASP A 2 -3.89 -3.71 1.61
CA ASP A 2 -5.05 -3.71 2.50
C ASP A 2 -5.38 -2.30 3.03
N ASN A 3 -6.68 -2.00 3.16
CA ASN A 3 -7.27 -0.70 3.58
C ASN A 3 -6.86 0.54 2.77
N VAL A 4 -6.20 0.37 1.63
CA VAL A 4 -5.80 1.48 0.75
C VAL A 4 -6.66 1.40 -0.51
N VAL A 5 -7.36 2.48 -0.84
CA VAL A 5 -8.19 2.59 -2.05
C VAL A 5 -7.85 3.89 -2.82
N PRO A 6 -8.14 3.96 -4.14
CA PRO A 6 -7.89 5.15 -4.96
C PRO A 6 -8.58 6.41 -4.41
N LEU A 7 -8.14 7.59 -4.87
CA LEU A 7 -8.75 8.86 -4.50
C LEU A 7 -10.23 8.93 -5.00
N PRO A 8 -11.10 9.77 -4.38
CA PRO A 8 -12.55 9.73 -4.64
C PRO A 8 -13.00 9.92 -6.09
N ASP A 9 -12.21 10.62 -6.90
CA ASP A 9 -12.51 10.93 -8.30
C ASP A 9 -11.77 10.01 -9.29
N GLU A 10 -11.13 8.94 -8.80
CA GLU A 10 -10.33 8.01 -9.59
C GLU A 10 -10.88 6.57 -9.51
N ASP A 11 -11.10 5.95 -10.66
CA ASP A 11 -11.54 4.53 -10.73
C ASP A 11 -10.40 3.54 -10.42
N HIS A 12 -9.15 4.00 -10.49
CA HIS A 12 -7.93 3.21 -10.28
C HIS A 12 -6.86 4.08 -9.63
N PHE A 13 -5.83 3.46 -9.06
CA PHE A 13 -4.69 4.21 -8.54
C PHE A 13 -4.00 4.99 -9.66
N SER A 14 -3.63 6.24 -9.37
CA SER A 14 -2.90 7.07 -10.33
C SER A 14 -1.49 6.53 -10.64
N PRO A 15 -0.92 6.89 -11.80
CA PRO A 15 0.47 6.55 -12.12
C PRO A 15 1.48 7.03 -11.07
N GLU A 16 1.21 8.16 -10.41
CA GLU A 16 2.03 8.69 -9.32
C GLU A 16 1.98 7.78 -8.08
N ALA A 17 0.82 7.22 -7.75
CA ALA A 17 0.69 6.24 -6.68
C ALA A 17 1.47 4.95 -7.01
N ASP A 18 1.38 4.46 -8.24
CA ASP A 18 2.14 3.30 -8.72
C ASP A 18 3.66 3.55 -8.69
N ALA A 19 4.09 4.75 -9.09
CA ALA A 19 5.48 5.17 -9.03
C ALA A 19 5.98 5.24 -7.58
N ALA A 20 5.19 5.78 -6.66
CA ALA A 20 5.53 5.85 -5.24
C ALA A 20 5.70 4.46 -4.62
N VAL A 21 4.81 3.51 -4.91
CA VAL A 21 4.98 2.11 -4.47
C VAL A 21 6.24 1.52 -5.07
N SER A 22 6.47 1.72 -6.36
CA SER A 22 7.66 1.21 -7.06
C SER A 22 8.95 1.76 -6.46
N GLU A 23 8.98 3.03 -6.07
CA GLU A 23 10.13 3.66 -5.42
C GLU A 23 10.35 3.07 -4.02
N MET A 24 9.30 2.98 -3.21
CA MET A 24 9.37 2.49 -1.83
C MET A 24 9.71 0.98 -1.72
N THR A 25 9.48 0.20 -2.78
CA THR A 25 9.70 -1.25 -2.79
C THR A 25 10.96 -1.69 -3.53
N ARG A 26 11.53 -0.85 -4.39
CA ARG A 26 12.66 -1.22 -5.25
C ARG A 26 13.93 -1.46 -4.44
N GLY A 27 14.40 -2.71 -4.46
CA GLY A 27 15.63 -3.13 -3.77
C GLY A 27 15.52 -3.10 -2.25
N ALA A 28 14.32 -2.91 -1.70
CA ALA A 28 14.07 -2.85 -0.27
C ALA A 28 13.89 -4.25 0.33
N VAL A 29 14.24 -4.39 1.60
CA VAL A 29 13.80 -5.53 2.41
C VAL A 29 12.39 -5.22 2.91
N LEU A 30 11.43 -6.07 2.55
CA LEU A 30 10.03 -5.85 2.85
C LEU A 30 9.50 -6.91 3.81
N VAL A 31 8.60 -6.48 4.70
CA VAL A 31 7.76 -7.37 5.49
C VAL A 31 6.33 -7.23 4.99
N ALA A 32 5.69 -8.37 4.70
CA ALA A 32 4.29 -8.41 4.33
C ALA A 32 3.52 -9.26 5.35
N GLN A 33 2.44 -8.71 5.90
CA GLN A 33 1.47 -9.46 6.68
C GLN A 33 0.22 -9.63 5.85
N VAL A 34 -0.15 -10.88 5.56
CA VAL A 34 -1.47 -11.18 4.99
C VAL A 34 -2.52 -10.95 6.07
N THR A 35 -3.44 -10.03 5.81
CA THR A 35 -4.52 -9.68 6.75
C THR A 35 -5.84 -10.31 6.35
N ASN A 36 -6.08 -10.47 5.05
CA ASN A 36 -7.29 -11.08 4.51
C ASN A 36 -7.09 -11.54 3.05
N TYR A 37 -8.15 -12.02 2.42
CA TYR A 37 -8.20 -12.32 0.98
C TYR A 37 -9.39 -11.59 0.35
N ASP A 38 -9.17 -10.98 -0.82
CA ASP A 38 -10.24 -10.39 -1.58
C ASP A 38 -11.20 -11.48 -2.08
N SER A 39 -12.49 -11.31 -1.80
CA SER A 39 -13.51 -12.34 -2.07
C SER A 39 -13.82 -12.54 -3.56
N VAL A 40 -13.50 -11.56 -4.41
CA VAL A 40 -13.79 -11.60 -5.85
C VAL A 40 -12.62 -12.20 -6.63
N THR A 41 -11.41 -11.71 -6.36
CA THR A 41 -10.18 -12.10 -7.09
C THR A 41 -9.43 -13.25 -6.42
N GLY A 42 -9.64 -13.49 -5.13
CA GLY A 42 -8.90 -14.47 -4.33
C GLY A 42 -7.46 -14.03 -3.99
N LEU A 43 -7.07 -12.80 -4.32
CA LEU A 43 -5.74 -12.29 -4.04
C LEU A 43 -5.58 -11.89 -2.56
N PRO A 44 -4.40 -12.09 -1.95
CA PRO A 44 -4.16 -11.70 -0.57
C PRO A 44 -4.16 -10.17 -0.42
N LEU A 45 -4.89 -9.70 0.59
CA LEU A 45 -4.77 -8.34 1.10
C LEU A 45 -3.64 -8.32 2.14
N ILE A 46 -2.72 -7.38 1.97
CA ILE A 46 -1.52 -7.27 2.80
C ILE A 46 -1.34 -5.88 3.39
N GLN A 47 -0.87 -5.85 4.64
CA GLN A 47 -0.14 -4.70 5.17
C GLN A 47 1.34 -4.89 4.81
N LEU A 48 1.97 -3.84 4.28
CA LEU A 48 3.34 -3.90 3.77
C LEU A 48 4.22 -2.85 4.46
N TRP A 49 5.42 -3.26 4.86
CA TRP A 49 6.42 -2.40 5.48
C TRP A 49 7.77 -2.52 4.79
N ASN A 50 8.51 -1.41 4.76
CA ASN A 50 9.91 -1.35 4.37
C ASN A 50 10.79 -1.32 5.63
N LEU A 51 11.79 -2.21 5.67
CA LEU A 51 12.81 -2.22 6.72
C LEU A 51 13.99 -1.34 6.29
N MET A 52 14.14 -0.19 6.94
CA MET A 52 15.21 0.78 6.69
C MET A 52 16.13 0.85 7.91
N GLY A 53 17.14 -0.03 7.95
CA GLY A 53 18.00 -0.15 9.14
C GLY A 53 17.19 -0.66 10.33
N ASP A 54 17.11 0.16 11.38
CA ASP A 54 16.32 -0.13 12.60
C ASP A 54 14.89 0.41 12.52
N GLU A 55 14.53 1.11 11.43
CA GLU A 55 13.18 1.66 11.23
C GLU A 55 12.30 0.73 10.39
N VAL A 56 11.01 0.72 10.72
CA VAL A 56 9.97 -0.01 10.00
C VAL A 56 8.92 0.98 9.51
N VAL A 57 8.88 1.22 8.21
CA VAL A 57 8.00 2.23 7.60
C VAL A 57 6.83 1.53 6.90
N SER A 58 5.59 1.88 7.26
CA SER A 58 4.39 1.31 6.61
C SER A 58 4.17 1.93 5.24
N ILE A 59 4.26 1.13 4.17
CA ILE A 59 4.01 1.59 2.80
C ILE A 59 2.53 1.97 2.62
N ASN A 60 1.61 1.16 3.14
CA ASN A 60 0.17 1.41 3.03
C ASN A 60 -0.20 2.78 3.63
N ARG A 61 0.31 3.10 4.83
CA ARG A 61 0.06 4.39 5.48
C ARG A 61 0.76 5.54 4.77
N THR A 62 2.01 5.35 4.34
CA THR A 62 2.76 6.38 3.61
C THR A 62 2.07 6.80 2.31
N LEU A 63 1.41 5.91 1.59
CA LEU A 63 0.61 6.29 0.41
C LEU A 63 -0.51 7.28 0.76
N VAL A 64 -1.19 7.04 1.87
CA VAL A 64 -2.29 7.91 2.33
C VAL A 64 -1.75 9.23 2.85
N GLU A 65 -0.69 9.20 3.66
CA GLU A 65 -0.07 10.40 4.23
C GLU A 65 0.51 11.33 3.16
N ARG A 66 1.02 10.76 2.05
CA ARG A 66 1.50 11.53 0.89
C ARG A 66 0.38 11.95 -0.07
N GLY A 67 -0.87 11.59 0.20
CA GLY A 67 -2.03 11.97 -0.61
C GLY A 67 -2.20 11.18 -1.91
N PHE A 68 -1.53 10.04 -2.05
CA PHE A 68 -1.66 9.16 -3.23
C PHE A 68 -2.84 8.19 -3.15
N ALA A 69 -3.43 8.06 -1.96
CA ALA A 69 -4.55 7.17 -1.72
C ALA A 69 -5.37 7.64 -0.51
N ARG A 70 -6.51 7.00 -0.29
CA ARG A 70 -7.32 7.16 0.93
C ARG A 70 -7.28 5.88 1.75
N TRP A 71 -7.31 6.06 3.06
CA TRP A 71 -7.49 4.97 3.99
C TRP A 71 -8.97 4.62 4.11
N LEU A 72 -9.27 3.33 4.14
CA LEU A 72 -10.61 2.82 4.39
C LEU A 72 -10.68 2.28 5.82
N ASP A 73 -11.36 3.03 6.69
CA ASP A 73 -11.74 2.56 8.02
C ASP A 73 -13.08 1.82 7.89
N TYR A 74 -13.08 0.52 8.15
CA TYR A 74 -14.30 -0.30 8.26
C TYR A 74 -14.89 -0.18 9.67
#